data_AF-A0A9E1IMF1-F1
#
_entry.id   AF-A0A9E1IMF1-F1
#
_cell.length_a   1.000
_cell.length_b   1.000
_cell.length_c   1.000
_cell.angle_alpha   90.00
_cell.angle_beta   90.00
_cell.angle_gamma   90.00
#
_symmetry.space_group_name_H-M   'P 1'
#
loop_
_entity.id
_entity.type
_entity.pdbx_description
1 polymer ?
#
loop_
_entity_poly.entity_id
_entity_poly.type
_entity_poly.pdbx_seq_one_letter_code
_entity_poly.pdbx_strand_id
1 'polypeptide(L)'
;MPFEILEHPADVGLRASGSSLEEALAAAVEALSSILVGDIEPSESELRRANFAGDDLAHAVVMLLEECLFLLDAEGMVVMGASIRQLPSLPVS
;
A
#
# COMPACT_ATOMS: atom_id res chain seq x y z
N MET A 1 3.90 11.38 -37.39
CA MET A 1 3.32 11.98 -36.17
C MET A 1 4.25 11.67 -35.00
N PRO A 2 4.22 12.50 -33.94
CA PRO A 2 5.10 12.46 -32.78
C PRO A 2 4.73 11.28 -31.89
N PHE A 3 5.42 11.13 -30.75
CA PHE A 3 5.23 10.14 -29.68
C PHE A 3 3.96 9.25 -29.69
N GLU A 4 4.13 8.00 -29.29
CA GLU A 4 3.07 7.03 -29.05
C GLU A 4 2.77 6.97 -27.55
N ILE A 5 1.49 7.10 -27.17
CA ILE A 5 1.04 6.78 -25.81
C ILE A 5 0.75 5.28 -25.80
N LEU A 6 1.60 4.53 -25.11
CA LEU A 6 1.38 3.12 -24.87
C LEU A 6 0.19 2.95 -23.92
N GLU A 7 -0.67 1.96 -24.19
CA GLU A 7 -1.74 1.56 -23.29
C GLU A 7 -1.18 1.39 -21.88
N HIS A 8 -1.70 2.17 -20.94
CA HIS A 8 -1.37 2.03 -19.53
C HIS A 8 -2.11 0.78 -19.04
N PRO A 9 -1.43 -0.29 -18.60
CA PRO A 9 -2.06 -1.37 -17.83
C PRO A 9 -2.40 -0.87 -16.41
N ALA A 10 -2.92 0.36 -16.29
CA ALA A 10 -2.88 1.18 -15.07
C ALA A 10 -3.78 0.66 -13.96
N ASP A 11 -4.93 0.09 -14.31
CA ASP A 11 -6.01 -0.11 -13.35
C ASP A 11 -6.05 -1.58 -12.91
N VAL A 12 -5.12 -1.95 -12.04
CA VAL A 12 -5.24 -3.20 -11.26
C VAL A 12 -6.06 -2.90 -10.02
N GLY A 13 -7.33 -3.31 -10.03
CA GLY A 13 -8.17 -3.26 -8.83
C GLY A 13 -7.76 -4.33 -7.83
N LEU A 14 -7.41 -3.94 -6.61
CA LEU A 14 -7.15 -4.86 -5.51
C LEU A 14 -8.37 -4.96 -4.57
N ARG A 15 -8.67 -6.18 -4.12
CA ARG A 15 -9.66 -6.44 -3.07
C ARG A 15 -8.96 -7.18 -1.94
N ALA A 16 -8.85 -6.50 -0.79
CA ALA A 16 -8.31 -7.06 0.44
C ALA A 16 -9.43 -7.15 1.50
N SER A 17 -9.34 -8.15 2.36
CA SER A 17 -10.31 -8.40 3.43
C SER A 17 -9.63 -9.02 4.63
N GLY A 18 -10.17 -8.76 5.81
CA GLY A 18 -9.73 -9.34 7.07
C GLY A 18 -10.87 -9.35 8.08
N SER A 19 -10.61 -9.91 9.27
CA SER A 19 -11.57 -9.95 10.38
C SER A 19 -11.74 -8.57 11.04
N SER A 20 -10.82 -7.64 10.76
CA SER A 20 -10.88 -6.24 11.15
C SER A 20 -10.40 -5.34 10.01
N LEU A 21 -10.58 -4.02 10.18
CA LEU A 21 -10.10 -3.04 9.21
C LEU A 21 -8.57 -3.03 9.14
N GLU A 22 -7.90 -3.17 10.28
CA GLU A 22 -6.45 -3.31 10.38
C GLU A 22 -5.93 -4.51 9.57
N GLU A 23 -6.59 -5.66 9.69
CA GLU A 23 -6.23 -6.85 8.90
C GLU A 23 -6.48 -6.64 7.41
N ALA A 24 -7.59 -5.98 7.04
CA ALA A 24 -7.87 -5.67 5.64
C ALA A 24 -6.84 -4.72 5.02
N LEU A 25 -6.36 -3.73 5.79
CA LEU A 25 -5.31 -2.80 5.35
C LEU A 25 -3.95 -3.49 5.24
N ALA A 26 -3.59 -4.35 6.18
CA ALA A 26 -2.37 -5.17 6.09
C ALA A 26 -2.40 -6.06 4.83
N ALA A 27 -3.52 -6.73 4.58
CA ALA A 27 -3.72 -7.53 3.37
C ALA A 27 -3.67 -6.69 2.08
N ALA A 28 -4.06 -5.42 2.11
CA ALA A 28 -3.95 -4.52 0.96
C ALA A 28 -2.47 -4.19 0.62
N VAL A 29 -1.63 -4.00 1.64
CA VAL A 29 -0.18 -3.80 1.48
C VAL A 29 0.47 -5.05 0.89
N GLU A 30 0.14 -6.22 1.41
CA GLU A 30 0.63 -7.50 0.88
C GLU A 30 0.20 -7.72 -0.58
N ALA A 31 -1.07 -7.44 -0.90
CA ALA A 31 -1.58 -7.52 -2.27
C ALA A 31 -0.81 -6.57 -3.21
N LEU A 32 -0.58 -5.32 -2.81
CA LEU A 32 0.22 -4.38 -3.59
C LEU A 32 1.63 -4.90 -3.81
N SER A 33 2.30 -5.41 -2.77
CA SER A 33 3.64 -6.00 -2.89
C SER A 33 3.66 -7.13 -3.92
N SER A 34 2.69 -8.05 -3.87
CA SER A 34 2.60 -9.16 -4.84
C SER A 34 2.42 -8.68 -6.29
N ILE A 35 1.75 -7.54 -6.50
CA ILE A 35 1.58 -6.94 -7.84
C ILE A 35 2.90 -6.32 -8.31
N LEU A 36 3.59 -5.59 -7.42
CA LEU A 36 4.79 -4.83 -7.76
C LEU A 36 5.98 -5.74 -8.06
N VAL A 37 6.16 -6.79 -7.27
CA VAL A 37 7.39 -7.59 -7.30
C VAL A 37 7.17 -9.09 -7.45
N GLY A 38 5.94 -9.59 -7.27
CA GLY A 38 5.66 -11.02 -7.27
C GLY A 38 6.29 -11.73 -6.07
N ASP A 39 6.73 -12.97 -6.28
CA ASP A 39 7.41 -13.77 -5.26
C ASP A 39 8.91 -13.44 -5.27
N ILE A 40 9.32 -12.50 -4.41
CA ILE A 40 10.73 -12.20 -4.14
C ILE A 40 11.06 -12.49 -2.68
N GLU A 41 12.20 -13.12 -2.45
CA GLU A 41 12.76 -13.31 -1.12
C GLU A 41 13.77 -12.19 -0.83
N PRO A 42 13.49 -11.27 0.11
CA PRO A 42 14.37 -10.14 0.38
C PRO A 42 15.67 -10.61 1.04
N SER A 43 16.81 -10.06 0.62
CA SER A 43 18.12 -10.39 1.20
C SER A 43 18.32 -9.83 2.61
N GLU A 44 17.66 -8.71 2.92
CA GLU A 44 17.70 -8.02 4.21
C GLU A 44 16.30 -7.49 4.53
N SER A 45 15.96 -7.38 5.82
CA SER A 45 14.68 -6.84 6.27
C SER A 45 14.85 -5.96 7.49
N GLU A 46 14.02 -4.91 7.58
CA GLU A 46 13.94 -4.05 8.74
C GLU A 46 12.49 -3.66 9.05
N LEU A 47 12.24 -3.26 10.29
CA LEU A 47 10.94 -2.75 10.73
C LEU A 47 10.98 -1.23 10.78
N ARG A 48 10.13 -0.59 9.97
CA ARG A 48 9.92 0.86 10.00
C ARG A 48 8.55 1.21 10.57
N ARG A 49 8.50 2.37 11.23
CA ARG A 49 7.24 2.98 11.67
C ARG A 49 6.95 4.15 10.74
N ALA A 50 5.81 4.10 10.08
CA ALA A 50 5.27 5.19 9.27
C ALA A 50 3.91 5.60 9.84
N ASN A 51 3.59 6.89 9.71
CA ASN A 51 2.28 7.42 10.01
C ASN A 51 1.72 8.02 8.73
N PHE A 52 0.50 7.65 8.39
CA PHE A 52 -0.24 8.19 7.25
C PHE A 52 -1.56 8.74 7.77
N ALA A 53 -2.04 9.80 7.13
CA ALA A 53 -3.30 10.44 7.47
C ALA A 53 -3.99 10.83 6.17
N GLY A 54 -5.31 10.69 6.15
CA GLY A 54 -6.17 11.20 5.09
C GLY A 54 -7.39 11.87 5.72
N ASP A 55 -8.10 12.64 4.92
CA ASP A 55 -9.32 13.34 5.36
C ASP A 55 -10.45 12.36 5.74
N ASP A 56 -10.41 11.15 5.17
CA ASP A 56 -11.29 10.04 5.48
C ASP A 56 -10.53 8.70 5.37
N LEU A 57 -11.25 7.59 5.59
CA LEU A 57 -10.65 6.25 5.51
C LEU A 57 -10.16 5.91 4.10
N ALA A 58 -10.88 6.32 3.06
CA ALA A 58 -10.49 6.01 1.69
C ALA A 58 -9.20 6.74 1.31
N HIS A 59 -9.11 8.03 1.65
CA HIS A 59 -7.89 8.81 1.49
C HIS A 59 -6.74 8.24 2.33
N ALA A 60 -6.99 7.80 3.57
CA ALA A 60 -5.95 7.17 4.39
C ALA A 60 -5.43 5.85 3.78
N VAL A 61 -6.28 5.06 3.11
CA VAL A 61 -5.86 3.87 2.36
C VAL A 61 -4.96 4.25 1.19
N VAL A 62 -5.34 5.29 0.43
CA VAL A 62 -4.51 5.80 -0.68
C VAL A 62 -3.14 6.22 -0.16
N MET A 63 -3.09 7.02 0.91
CA MET A 63 -1.82 7.47 1.50
C MET A 63 -0.95 6.32 2.00
N LEU A 64 -1.54 5.26 2.57
CA LEU A 64 -0.82 4.05 2.98
C LEU A 64 -0.17 3.34 1.77
N LEU A 65 -0.91 3.17 0.68
CA LEU A 65 -0.41 2.49 -0.52
C LEU A 65 0.60 3.36 -1.28
N GLU A 66 0.40 4.67 -1.32
CA GLU A 66 1.37 5.63 -1.86
C GLU A 66 2.70 5.60 -1.11
N GLU A 67 2.68 5.49 0.23
CA GLU A 67 3.91 5.34 1.01
C GLU A 67 4.68 4.06 0.64
N CYS A 68 3.97 2.95 0.39
CA CYS A 68 4.60 1.71 -0.07
C CYS A 68 5.25 1.88 -1.44
N LEU A 69 4.59 2.59 -2.36
CA LEU A 69 5.13 2.91 -3.68
C LEU A 69 6.33 3.86 -3.57
N PHE A 70 6.27 4.86 -2.69
CA PHE A 70 7.36 5.78 -2.44
C PHE A 70 8.60 5.05 -1.91
N LEU A 71 8.45 4.16 -0.94
CA LEU A 71 9.59 3.37 -0.42
C LEU A 71 10.24 2.51 -1.50
N LEU A 72 9.45 1.99 -2.44
CA LEU A 72 9.98 1.24 -3.57
C LEU A 72 10.72 2.15 -4.55
N ASP A 73 10.07 3.22 -5.01
CA ASP A 73 10.61 4.09 -6.08
C ASP A 73 11.79 4.95 -5.59
N ALA A 74 11.70 5.51 -4.38
CA ALA A 74 12.70 6.42 -3.85
C ALA A 74 13.83 5.70 -3.10
N GLU A 75 13.54 4.60 -2.40
CA GLU A 75 14.50 3.92 -1.52
C GLU A 75 14.84 2.48 -1.95
N GLY A 76 14.19 1.95 -3.00
CA GLY A 76 14.43 0.59 -3.48
C GLY A 76 13.97 -0.49 -2.50
N MET A 77 13.08 -0.16 -1.56
CA MET A 77 12.58 -1.10 -0.55
C MET A 77 11.16 -1.54 -0.85
N VAL A 78 10.92 -2.83 -0.69
CA VAL A 78 9.58 -3.40 -0.83
C VAL A 78 8.97 -3.59 0.56
N VAL A 79 7.73 -3.14 0.72
CA VAL A 79 6.96 -3.40 1.94
C VAL A 79 6.28 -4.76 1.84
N MET A 80 6.89 -5.77 2.45
CA MET A 80 6.40 -7.16 2.40
C MET A 80 5.23 -7.45 3.35
N GLY A 81 4.95 -6.56 4.29
CA GLY A 81 3.87 -6.71 5.26
C GLY A 81 3.77 -5.53 6.20
N ALA A 82 2.61 -5.36 6.84
CA ALA A 82 2.35 -4.26 7.76
C ALA A 82 1.55 -4.71 8.98
N SER A 83 1.76 -4.02 10.10
CA SER A 83 0.94 -4.15 11.30
C SER A 83 0.32 -2.78 11.63
N ILE A 84 -1.00 -2.69 11.49
CA ILE A 84 -1.73 -1.45 11.75
C ILE A 84 -2.10 -1.39 13.24
N ARG A 85 -1.64 -0.33 13.93
CA ARG A 85 -1.77 -0.22 15.39
C ARG A 85 -2.75 0.84 15.87
N GLN A 86 -2.98 1.89 15.08
CA GLN A 86 -3.91 2.96 15.40
C GLN A 86 -4.57 3.44 14.12
N LEU A 87 -5.90 3.56 14.18
CA LEU A 87 -6.71 4.26 13.20
C LEU A 87 -7.32 5.48 13.89
N PRO A 88 -7.47 6.63 13.19
CA PRO A 88 -8.20 7.76 13.76
C PRO A 88 -9.62 7.30 14.11
N SER A 89 -10.10 7.70 15.29
CA SER A 89 -11.49 7.47 15.67
C SER A 89 -12.38 8.23 14.67
N LEU A 90 -13.21 7.51 13.91
CA LEU A 90 -14.24 8.14 13.10
C LEU A 90 -15.14 8.98 14.03
N PRO A 91 -15.40 10.26 13.74
CA PRO A 91 -16.34 11.04 14.53
C PRO A 91 -17.71 10.35 14.45
N VAL A 92 -18.21 9.93 15.61
CA VAL A 92 -19.56 9.39 15.74
C VAL A 92 -20.52 10.52 15.41
N SER A 93 -21.23 10.41 14.28
CA SER A 93 -22.35 11.30 13.95
C SER A 93 -23.60 10.92 14.73
#